data_AF-A0A7C6UH75-F1
#
_entry.id   AF-A0A7C6UH75-F1
#
_cell.length_a   1.000
_cell.length_b   1.000
_cell.length_c   1.000
_cell.angle_alpha   90.00
_cell.angle_beta   90.00
_cell.angle_gamma   90.00
#
_symmetry.space_group_name_H-M   'P 1'
#
loop_
_entity.id
_entity.type
_entity.pdbx_description
1 polymer ?
#
loop_
_entity_poly.entity_id
_entity_poly.type
_entity_poly.pdbx_seq_one_letter_code
_entity_poly.pdbx_strand_id
1 'polypeptide(L)'
;MKIMSIVSWVLVAVLAVGVGVMAFMGQKNAGRAAELEETLSTVQADFEASQQELSGAKDALAAAENSLSTAQADSAAQAQKAQEQTARVETLAKDLAAKEEKLASVTAEMEEAVKQAQEAKAAIEAQKAEWVEAKEDLEAQLASAQAELAATQAAAEAEYADVAADAEGGALDEEGAEAPGEDAWVEYPDETGGRIVGQSRMFSFISYGEDQKLFFRLLDGQTLTYEDVPATVVDEIIAKEDRVDMRYRFHVQNKFKSLPPDNIVIRKYLKWHRKNPVKTDVRAVIAEPVEEAVEPEATEAPAEE
;
A
#
# COMPACT_ATOMS: atom_id res chain seq x y z
N MET A 1 -57.53 38.36 5.84
CA MET A 1 -58.59 39.33 5.48
C MET A 1 -59.91 39.19 6.25
N LYS A 2 -60.27 38.02 6.83
CA LYS A 2 -61.52 37.87 7.59
C LYS A 2 -61.53 38.58 8.96
N ILE A 3 -60.36 38.79 9.59
CA ILE A 3 -60.25 39.38 10.93
C ILE A 3 -60.51 40.90 10.93
N MET A 4 -60.08 41.63 9.90
CA MET A 4 -60.33 43.08 9.79
C MET A 4 -61.83 43.42 9.61
N SER A 5 -62.60 42.54 8.98
CA SER A 5 -64.05 42.72 8.83
C SER A 5 -64.78 42.62 10.17
N ILE A 6 -64.32 41.75 11.08
CA ILE A 6 -64.98 41.53 12.36
C ILE A 6 -64.77 42.74 13.27
N VAL A 7 -63.55 43.28 13.33
CA VAL A 7 -63.22 44.47 14.14
C VAL A 7 -64.00 45.70 13.66
N SER A 8 -64.18 45.87 12.35
CA SER A 8 -64.97 46.99 11.80
C SER A 8 -66.46 46.91 12.15
N TRP A 9 -67.04 45.70 12.23
CA TRP A 9 -68.45 45.53 12.58
C TRP A 9 -68.71 45.73 14.08
N VAL A 10 -67.77 45.31 14.94
CA VAL A 10 -67.85 45.54 16.39
C VAL A 10 -67.80 47.05 16.70
N LEU A 11 -66.94 47.81 16.02
CA LEU A 11 -66.78 49.24 16.24
C LEU A 11 -68.02 50.06 15.80
N VAL A 12 -68.70 49.62 14.74
CA VAL A 12 -69.97 50.22 14.29
C VAL A 12 -71.11 49.88 15.23
N ALA A 13 -71.16 48.67 15.79
CA ALA A 13 -72.17 48.28 16.77
C ALA A 13 -72.04 49.11 18.07
N VAL A 14 -70.82 49.33 18.57
CA VAL A 14 -70.56 50.14 19.76
C VAL A 14 -70.96 51.61 19.54
N LEU A 15 -70.67 52.18 18.36
CA LEU A 15 -71.10 53.54 18.00
C LEU A 15 -72.62 53.67 17.85
N ALA A 16 -73.30 52.65 17.32
CA ALA A 16 -74.75 52.66 17.17
C ALA A 16 -75.49 52.60 18.52
N VAL A 17 -74.96 51.85 19.49
CA VAL A 17 -75.49 51.80 20.86
C VAL A 17 -75.29 53.15 21.56
N GLY A 18 -74.13 53.80 21.38
CA GLY A 18 -73.85 55.12 21.96
C GLY A 18 -74.76 56.25 21.46
N VAL A 19 -75.18 56.21 20.19
CA VAL A 19 -76.09 57.24 19.62
C VAL A 19 -77.56 56.97 19.98
N GLY A 20 -77.97 55.71 20.15
CA GLY A 20 -79.33 55.35 20.53
C GLY A 20 -79.72 55.81 21.94
N VAL A 21 -78.78 55.79 22.88
CA VAL A 21 -79.00 56.21 24.29
C VAL A 21 -79.24 57.72 24.40
N MET A 22 -78.55 58.54 23.58
CA MET A 22 -78.71 59.99 23.54
C MET A 22 -80.10 60.45 23.06
N ALA A 23 -80.75 59.71 22.16
CA ALA A 23 -82.05 60.09 21.61
C ALA A 23 -83.24 59.73 22.51
N PHE A 24 -83.12 58.75 23.41
CA PHE A 24 -84.21 58.33 24.29
C PHE A 24 -84.35 59.19 25.56
N MET A 25 -83.38 60.07 25.84
CA MET A 25 -83.18 60.76 27.12
C MET A 25 -84.07 61.99 27.38
N GLY A 26 -84.88 62.43 26.42
CA GLY A 26 -85.59 63.72 26.48
C GLY A 26 -87.01 63.81 27.11
N GLN A 27 -87.62 62.76 27.69
CA GLN A 27 -89.06 62.82 28.00
C GLN A 27 -89.59 62.15 29.30
N LYS A 28 -88.80 61.91 30.35
CA LYS A 28 -89.38 61.53 31.68
C LYS A 28 -88.36 61.66 32.82
N ASN A 29 -88.36 62.81 33.48
CA ASN A 29 -87.39 63.19 34.52
C ASN A 29 -87.93 62.86 35.91
N ALA A 30 -87.41 61.79 36.53
CA ALA A 30 -87.27 61.61 38.00
C ALA A 30 -86.66 60.23 38.32
N GLY A 31 -87.00 59.17 37.55
CA GLY A 31 -86.31 57.87 37.63
C GLY A 31 -85.02 57.79 36.79
N ARG A 32 -84.92 58.66 35.78
CA ARG A 32 -83.81 58.67 34.81
C ARG A 32 -82.45 59.06 35.37
N ALA A 33 -82.36 59.86 36.43
CA ALA A 33 -81.04 60.25 36.96
C ALA A 33 -80.27 59.04 37.52
N ALA A 34 -80.98 58.15 38.22
CA ALA A 34 -80.41 56.90 38.73
C ALA A 34 -80.15 55.88 37.60
N GLU A 35 -81.10 55.71 36.65
CA GLU A 35 -80.90 54.85 35.47
C GLU A 35 -79.78 55.37 34.54
N LEU A 36 -79.54 56.68 34.51
CA LEU A 36 -78.47 57.27 33.71
C LEU A 36 -77.10 57.10 34.34
N GLU A 37 -77.02 57.16 35.66
CA GLU A 37 -75.80 56.88 36.40
C GLU A 37 -75.45 55.38 36.31
N GLU A 38 -76.45 54.50 36.37
CA GLU A 38 -76.30 53.07 36.14
C GLU A 38 -75.89 52.75 34.70
N THR A 39 -76.52 53.36 33.69
CA THR A 39 -76.14 53.14 32.29
C THR A 39 -74.77 53.75 31.95
N LEU A 40 -74.41 54.91 32.50
CA LEU A 40 -73.07 55.48 32.33
C LEU A 40 -71.99 54.62 32.96
N SER A 41 -72.22 54.09 34.17
CA SER A 41 -71.26 53.17 34.81
C SER A 41 -71.13 51.85 34.04
N THR A 42 -72.22 51.33 33.48
CA THR A 42 -72.21 50.13 32.63
C THR A 42 -71.43 50.38 31.33
N VAL A 43 -71.68 51.50 30.66
CA VAL A 43 -70.95 51.88 29.43
C VAL A 43 -69.47 52.14 29.71
N GLN A 44 -69.14 52.72 30.86
CA GLN A 44 -67.75 52.90 31.27
C GLN A 44 -67.05 51.56 31.53
N ALA A 45 -67.72 50.62 32.22
CA ALA A 45 -67.20 49.28 32.43
C ALA A 45 -67.02 48.51 31.11
N ASP A 46 -67.96 48.63 30.18
CA ASP A 46 -67.87 48.02 28.84
C ASP A 46 -66.72 48.63 28.02
N PHE A 47 -66.47 49.93 28.16
CA PHE A 47 -65.34 50.61 27.52
C PHE A 47 -64.00 50.16 28.10
N GLU A 48 -63.90 50.04 29.43
CA GLU A 48 -62.71 49.51 30.11
C GLU A 48 -62.46 48.05 29.73
N ALA A 49 -63.50 47.21 29.68
CA ALA A 49 -63.43 45.83 29.21
C ALA A 49 -62.97 45.75 27.75
N SER A 50 -63.53 46.58 26.86
CA SER A 50 -63.13 46.66 25.46
C SER A 50 -61.67 47.12 25.29
N GLN A 51 -61.21 48.04 26.14
CA GLN A 51 -59.83 48.52 26.11
C GLN A 51 -58.85 47.41 26.56
N GLN A 52 -59.24 46.62 27.56
CA GLN A 52 -58.48 45.48 28.05
C GLN A 52 -58.43 44.32 27.03
N GLU A 53 -59.53 44.04 26.33
CA GLU A 53 -59.55 43.09 25.22
C GLU A 53 -58.65 43.55 24.07
N LEU A 54 -58.64 44.86 23.77
CA LEU A 54 -57.79 45.42 22.71
C LEU A 54 -56.29 45.40 23.07
N SER A 55 -55.94 45.57 24.35
CA SER A 55 -54.56 45.33 24.81
C SER A 55 -54.18 43.85 24.71
N GLY A 56 -55.05 42.94 25.14
CA GLY A 56 -54.80 41.51 25.02
C GLY A 56 -54.67 41.04 23.58
N ALA A 57 -55.47 41.62 22.66
CA ALA A 57 -55.37 41.35 21.23
C ALA A 57 -54.07 41.88 20.61
N LYS A 58 -53.56 43.04 21.08
CA LYS A 58 -52.25 43.56 20.65
C LYS A 58 -51.10 42.68 21.12
N ASP A 59 -51.14 42.21 22.36
CA ASP A 59 -50.13 41.31 22.90
C ASP A 59 -50.13 39.96 22.16
N ALA A 60 -51.32 39.43 21.84
CA ALA A 60 -51.47 38.23 21.04
C ALA A 60 -50.95 38.40 19.60
N LEU A 61 -51.17 39.57 18.99
CA LEU A 61 -50.63 39.89 17.66
C LEU A 61 -49.09 39.95 17.70
N ALA A 62 -48.50 40.62 18.69
CA ALA A 62 -47.05 40.70 18.85
C ALA A 62 -46.42 39.30 19.07
N ALA A 63 -47.08 38.44 19.85
CA ALA A 63 -46.67 37.04 20.02
C ALA A 63 -46.78 36.24 18.70
N ALA A 64 -47.82 36.47 17.90
CA ALA A 64 -47.99 35.84 16.60
C ALA A 64 -46.94 36.31 15.58
N GLU A 65 -46.61 37.60 15.54
CA GLU A 65 -45.55 38.14 14.68
C GLU A 65 -44.18 37.58 15.05
N ASN A 66 -43.87 37.48 16.34
CA ASN A 66 -42.63 36.87 16.81
C ASN A 66 -42.55 35.38 16.45
N SER A 67 -43.62 34.62 16.62
CA SER A 67 -43.63 33.20 16.24
C SER A 67 -43.52 32.99 14.73
N LEU A 68 -44.14 33.86 13.92
CA LEU A 68 -43.97 33.86 12.47
C LEU A 68 -42.52 34.13 12.06
N SER A 69 -41.87 35.12 12.68
CA SER A 69 -40.46 35.43 12.41
C SER A 69 -39.55 34.24 12.75
N THR A 70 -39.77 33.58 13.88
CA THR A 70 -39.02 32.37 14.26
C THR A 70 -39.28 31.23 13.29
N ALA A 71 -40.53 30.98 12.92
CA ALA A 71 -40.88 29.93 11.96
C ALA A 71 -40.28 30.18 10.56
N GLN A 72 -40.18 31.44 10.13
CA GLN A 72 -39.50 31.81 8.88
C GLN A 72 -37.99 31.57 8.96
N ALA A 73 -37.36 31.91 10.08
CA ALA A 73 -35.94 31.63 10.30
C ALA A 73 -35.64 30.12 10.31
N ASP A 74 -36.48 29.34 10.99
CA ASP A 74 -36.35 27.87 11.05
C ASP A 74 -36.57 27.23 9.67
N SER A 75 -37.55 27.71 8.90
CA SER A 75 -37.80 27.24 7.54
C SER A 75 -36.62 27.54 6.61
N ALA A 76 -36.03 28.74 6.70
CA ALA A 76 -34.85 29.11 5.93
C ALA A 76 -33.64 28.22 6.31
N ALA A 77 -33.44 27.97 7.60
CA ALA A 77 -32.37 27.09 8.07
C ALA A 77 -32.55 25.63 7.60
N GLN A 78 -33.79 25.13 7.57
CA GLN A 78 -34.09 23.79 7.03
C GLN A 78 -33.86 23.73 5.52
N ALA A 79 -34.25 24.76 4.77
CA ALA A 79 -34.01 24.83 3.33
C ALA A 79 -32.50 24.83 3.00
N GLN A 80 -31.70 25.57 3.78
CA GLN A 80 -30.24 25.57 3.63
C GLN A 80 -29.65 24.18 3.94
N LYS A 81 -30.06 23.53 5.03
CA LYS A 81 -29.63 22.15 5.35
C LYS A 81 -30.00 21.15 4.25
N ALA A 82 -31.18 21.29 3.65
CA ALA A 82 -31.60 20.43 2.55
C ALA A 82 -30.71 20.63 1.32
N GLN A 83 -30.39 21.88 0.95
CA GLN A 83 -29.46 22.17 -0.16
C GLN A 83 -28.06 21.61 0.11
N GLU A 84 -27.54 21.76 1.34
CA GLU A 84 -26.25 21.19 1.72
C GLU A 84 -26.24 19.66 1.64
N GLN A 85 -27.33 19.00 2.07
CA GLN A 85 -27.47 17.55 1.95
C GLN A 85 -27.54 17.10 0.49
N THR A 86 -28.29 17.80 -0.37
CA THR A 86 -28.35 17.51 -1.81
C THR A 86 -26.97 17.62 -2.45
N ALA A 87 -26.23 18.70 -2.16
CA ALA A 87 -24.87 18.87 -2.66
C ALA A 87 -23.93 17.74 -2.19
N ARG A 88 -24.04 17.33 -0.91
CA ARG A 88 -23.26 16.20 -0.38
C ARG A 88 -23.59 14.89 -1.09
N VAL A 89 -24.87 14.61 -1.34
CA VAL A 89 -25.30 13.40 -2.06
C VAL A 89 -24.75 13.40 -3.49
N GLU A 90 -24.81 14.53 -4.20
CA GLU A 90 -24.23 14.64 -5.54
C GLU A 90 -22.71 14.43 -5.55
N THR A 91 -21.99 14.94 -4.56
CA THR A 91 -20.54 14.69 -4.44
C THR A 91 -20.24 13.22 -4.17
N LEU A 92 -20.98 12.59 -3.25
CA LEU A 92 -20.80 11.18 -2.92
C LEU A 92 -21.14 10.27 -4.11
N ALA A 93 -22.15 10.62 -4.91
CA ALA A 93 -22.50 9.88 -6.12
C ALA A 93 -21.38 9.95 -7.18
N LYS A 94 -20.76 11.11 -7.37
CA LYS A 94 -19.59 11.25 -8.27
C LYS A 94 -18.38 10.48 -7.76
N ASP A 95 -18.11 10.53 -6.46
CA ASP A 95 -17.01 9.78 -5.85
C ASP A 95 -17.22 8.27 -5.95
N LEU A 96 -18.46 7.79 -5.81
CA LEU A 96 -18.81 6.38 -6.00
C LEU A 96 -18.57 5.94 -7.45
N ALA A 97 -19.09 6.70 -8.42
CA ALA A 97 -18.86 6.38 -9.84
C ALA A 97 -17.37 6.34 -10.20
N ALA A 98 -16.59 7.31 -9.70
CA ALA A 98 -15.13 7.33 -9.91
C ALA A 98 -14.41 6.15 -9.23
N LYS A 99 -14.91 5.67 -8.08
CA LYS A 99 -14.37 4.48 -7.41
C LYS A 99 -14.75 3.19 -8.13
N GLU A 100 -15.97 3.09 -8.66
CA GLU A 100 -16.40 1.93 -9.46
C GLU A 100 -15.58 1.81 -10.75
N GLU A 101 -15.30 2.91 -11.44
CA GLU A 101 -14.43 2.92 -12.61
C GLU A 101 -12.99 2.47 -12.27
N LYS A 102 -12.43 2.96 -11.15
CA LYS A 102 -11.12 2.52 -10.66
C LYS A 102 -11.11 1.05 -10.25
N LEU A 103 -12.19 0.55 -9.65
CA LEU A 103 -12.29 -0.86 -9.31
C LEU A 103 -12.30 -1.71 -10.59
N ALA A 104 -13.06 -1.31 -11.60
CA ALA A 104 -13.10 -2.01 -12.89
C ALA A 104 -11.71 -2.03 -13.57
N SER A 105 -10.98 -0.91 -13.55
CA SER A 105 -9.63 -0.86 -14.12
C SER A 105 -8.65 -1.75 -13.35
N VAL A 106 -8.66 -1.69 -12.01
CA VAL A 106 -7.79 -2.52 -11.17
C VAL A 106 -8.12 -4.01 -11.34
N THR A 107 -9.40 -4.38 -11.46
CA THR A 107 -9.76 -5.78 -11.72
C THR A 107 -9.26 -6.27 -13.08
N ALA A 108 -9.32 -5.43 -14.11
CA ALA A 108 -8.79 -5.78 -15.43
C ALA A 108 -7.26 -5.92 -15.40
N GLU A 109 -6.55 -5.02 -14.73
CA GLU A 109 -5.11 -5.11 -14.52
C GLU A 109 -4.71 -6.36 -13.74
N MET A 110 -5.50 -6.75 -12.72
CA MET A 110 -5.27 -8.00 -11.98
C MET A 110 -5.50 -9.23 -12.83
N GLU A 111 -6.55 -9.28 -13.66
CA GLU A 111 -6.80 -10.40 -14.58
C GLU A 111 -5.66 -10.55 -15.60
N GLU A 112 -5.16 -9.43 -16.14
CA GLU A 112 -4.01 -9.44 -17.06
C GLU A 112 -2.73 -9.91 -16.36
N ALA A 113 -2.47 -9.44 -15.14
CA ALA A 113 -1.31 -9.87 -14.34
C ALA A 113 -1.37 -11.36 -14.00
N VAL A 114 -2.56 -11.90 -13.68
CA VAL A 114 -2.74 -13.34 -13.44
C VAL A 114 -2.47 -14.14 -14.71
N LYS A 115 -2.94 -13.68 -15.87
CA LYS A 115 -2.68 -14.33 -17.15
C LYS A 115 -1.19 -14.35 -17.48
N GLN A 116 -0.50 -13.22 -17.34
CA GLN A 116 0.95 -13.12 -17.54
C GLN A 116 1.72 -14.04 -16.58
N ALA A 117 1.29 -14.13 -15.31
CA ALA A 117 1.90 -15.03 -14.34
C ALA A 117 1.72 -16.52 -14.71
N GLN A 118 0.55 -16.90 -15.25
CA GLN A 118 0.30 -18.26 -15.74
C GLN A 118 1.15 -18.58 -16.98
N GLU A 119 1.25 -17.66 -17.94
CA GLU A 119 2.10 -17.81 -19.12
C GLU A 119 3.59 -17.92 -18.73
N ALA A 120 4.05 -17.11 -17.77
CA ALA A 120 5.41 -17.19 -17.24
C ALA A 120 5.68 -18.53 -16.53
N LYS A 121 4.72 -19.04 -15.75
CA LYS A 121 4.85 -20.38 -15.12
C LYS A 121 4.97 -21.48 -16.17
N ALA A 122 4.11 -21.46 -17.19
CA ALA A 122 4.16 -22.44 -18.28
C ALA A 122 5.48 -22.36 -19.06
N ALA A 123 6.01 -21.15 -19.29
CA ALA A 123 7.31 -20.96 -19.93
C ALA A 123 8.47 -21.50 -19.07
N ILE A 124 8.42 -21.30 -17.75
CA ILE A 124 9.43 -21.85 -16.82
C ILE A 124 9.36 -23.38 -16.80
N GLU A 125 8.16 -23.97 -16.78
CA GLU A 125 7.99 -25.43 -16.82
C GLU A 125 8.51 -26.02 -18.15
N ALA A 126 8.23 -25.37 -19.28
CA ALA A 126 8.77 -25.77 -20.58
C ALA A 126 10.30 -25.70 -20.60
N GLN A 127 10.89 -24.61 -20.11
CA GLN A 127 12.34 -24.51 -19.98
C GLN A 127 12.89 -25.61 -19.09
N LYS A 128 12.30 -25.85 -17.91
CA LYS A 128 12.75 -26.91 -17.00
C LYS A 128 12.77 -28.28 -17.69
N ALA A 129 11.78 -28.59 -18.52
CA ALA A 129 11.77 -29.82 -19.31
C ALA A 129 12.95 -29.87 -20.30
N GLU A 130 13.21 -28.78 -21.03
CA GLU A 130 14.36 -28.68 -21.94
C GLU A 130 15.71 -28.85 -21.19
N TRP A 131 15.84 -28.26 -20.00
CA TRP A 131 17.04 -28.41 -19.17
C TRP A 131 17.23 -29.85 -18.68
N VAL A 132 16.14 -30.57 -18.39
CA VAL A 132 16.20 -31.98 -18.00
C VAL A 132 16.65 -32.84 -19.18
N GLU A 133 16.06 -32.67 -20.36
CA GLU A 133 16.48 -33.39 -21.57
C GLU A 133 17.95 -33.10 -21.93
N ALA A 134 18.36 -31.83 -21.89
CA ALA A 134 19.75 -31.46 -22.15
C ALA A 134 20.73 -32.06 -21.13
N LYS A 135 20.30 -32.20 -19.86
CA LYS A 135 21.10 -32.85 -18.83
C LYS A 135 21.28 -34.34 -19.12
N GLU A 136 20.20 -35.04 -19.47
CA GLU A 136 20.25 -36.47 -19.83
C GLU A 136 21.16 -36.71 -21.05
N ASP A 137 21.07 -35.86 -22.08
CA ASP A 137 21.94 -35.93 -23.26
C ASP A 137 23.43 -35.71 -22.92
N LEU A 138 23.73 -34.78 -22.01
CA LEU A 138 25.11 -34.53 -21.56
C LEU A 138 25.65 -35.70 -20.71
N GLU A 139 24.82 -36.28 -19.85
CA GLU A 139 25.19 -37.49 -19.08
C GLU A 139 25.47 -38.67 -20.02
N ALA A 140 24.67 -38.85 -21.08
CA ALA A 140 24.92 -39.87 -22.10
C ALA A 140 26.22 -39.63 -22.89
N GLN A 141 26.50 -38.39 -23.28
CA GLN A 141 27.76 -38.02 -23.93
C GLN A 141 28.97 -38.26 -23.03
N LEU A 142 28.86 -37.91 -21.74
CA LEU A 142 29.91 -38.11 -20.76
C LEU A 142 30.20 -39.60 -20.55
N ALA A 143 29.16 -40.44 -20.46
CA ALA A 143 29.32 -41.88 -20.38
C ALA A 143 29.98 -42.47 -21.64
N SER A 144 29.60 -42.01 -22.83
CA SER A 144 30.22 -42.42 -24.10
C SER A 144 31.70 -42.01 -24.17
N ALA A 145 32.03 -40.77 -23.82
CA ALA A 145 33.40 -40.28 -23.81
C ALA A 145 34.28 -41.01 -22.78
N GLN A 146 33.73 -41.35 -21.60
CA GLN A 146 34.42 -42.17 -20.62
C GLN A 146 34.68 -43.59 -21.14
N ALA A 147 33.72 -44.19 -21.85
CA ALA A 147 33.91 -45.51 -22.46
C ALA A 147 34.99 -45.48 -23.55
N GLU A 148 35.03 -44.44 -24.40
CA GLU A 148 36.10 -44.24 -25.39
C GLU A 148 37.47 -44.03 -24.72
N LEU A 149 37.53 -43.25 -23.65
CA LEU A 149 38.77 -43.01 -22.91
C LEU A 149 39.27 -44.28 -22.21
N ALA A 150 38.38 -45.08 -21.61
CA ALA A 150 38.73 -46.37 -21.05
C ALA A 150 39.20 -47.36 -22.13
N ALA A 151 38.57 -47.35 -23.32
CA ALA A 151 38.99 -48.20 -24.43
C ALA A 151 40.36 -47.80 -24.99
N THR A 152 40.64 -46.50 -25.10
CA THR A 152 41.96 -45.99 -25.54
C THR A 152 43.05 -46.24 -24.49
N GLN A 153 42.74 -46.12 -23.20
CA GLN A 153 43.64 -46.49 -22.11
C GLN A 153 43.95 -47.98 -22.11
N ALA A 154 42.94 -48.85 -22.25
CA ALA A 154 43.14 -50.29 -22.34
C ALA A 154 43.94 -50.69 -23.60
N ALA A 155 43.72 -50.02 -24.72
CA ALA A 155 44.50 -50.22 -25.94
C ALA A 155 45.97 -49.78 -25.76
N ALA A 156 46.20 -48.62 -25.11
CA ALA A 156 47.54 -48.15 -24.79
C ALA A 156 48.25 -49.10 -23.81
N GLU A 157 47.57 -49.55 -22.74
CA GLU A 157 48.12 -50.53 -21.79
C GLU A 157 48.47 -51.85 -22.47
N ALA A 158 47.66 -52.32 -23.44
CA ALA A 158 47.99 -53.52 -24.23
C ALA A 158 49.20 -53.30 -25.15
N GLU A 159 49.35 -52.11 -25.75
CA GLU A 159 50.51 -51.75 -26.57
C GLU A 159 51.79 -51.62 -25.72
N TYR A 160 51.71 -51.03 -24.53
CA TYR A 160 52.82 -50.98 -23.56
C TYR A 160 53.15 -52.36 -22.96
N ALA A 161 52.17 -53.25 -22.79
CA ALA A 161 52.40 -54.62 -22.33
C ALA A 161 53.14 -55.48 -23.38
N ASP A 162 52.92 -55.23 -24.67
CA ASP A 162 53.67 -55.87 -25.76
C ASP A 162 55.12 -55.35 -25.83
N VAL A 163 55.33 -54.06 -25.57
CA VAL A 163 56.69 -53.46 -25.47
C VAL A 163 57.43 -53.89 -24.19
N ALA A 164 56.74 -54.10 -23.08
CA ALA A 164 57.34 -54.59 -21.83
C ALA A 164 57.69 -56.09 -21.89
N ALA A 165 57.02 -56.87 -22.74
CA ALA A 165 57.35 -58.28 -22.96
C ALA A 165 58.64 -58.49 -23.79
N ASP A 166 59.09 -57.47 -24.53
CA ASP A 166 60.34 -57.48 -25.32
C ASP A 166 61.49 -56.72 -24.64
N ALA A 167 61.26 -56.17 -23.44
CA ALA A 167 62.26 -55.46 -22.65
C ALA A 167 62.47 -56.15 -21.29
N GLU A 168 63.18 -57.28 -21.30
CA GLU A 168 63.80 -57.80 -20.09
C GLU A 168 64.89 -56.83 -19.63
N GLY A 169 64.71 -56.25 -18.44
CA GLY A 169 65.78 -55.65 -17.66
C GLY A 169 65.62 -54.16 -17.38
N GLY A 170 65.37 -53.84 -16.10
CA GLY A 170 65.59 -52.49 -15.61
C GLY A 170 64.78 -52.15 -14.36
N ALA A 171 65.14 -52.75 -13.22
CA ALA A 171 64.83 -52.18 -11.92
C ALA A 171 65.58 -50.87 -11.76
N LEU A 172 64.87 -49.76 -11.49
CA LEU A 172 65.32 -48.45 -10.96
C LEU A 172 64.00 -47.74 -10.57
N ASP A 173 63.62 -47.69 -9.30
CA ASP A 173 64.09 -46.84 -8.20
C ASP A 173 62.89 -45.98 -7.76
N GLU A 174 62.35 -46.30 -6.59
CA GLU A 174 61.52 -45.39 -5.81
C GLU A 174 62.40 -44.24 -5.33
N GLU A 175 62.27 -43.05 -5.91
CA GLU A 175 62.81 -41.85 -5.30
C GLU A 175 61.89 -40.64 -5.53
N GLY A 176 61.28 -40.20 -4.42
CA GLY A 176 61.05 -38.81 -4.07
C GLY A 176 60.33 -37.90 -5.08
N ALA A 177 59.04 -37.69 -4.82
CA ALA A 177 58.44 -36.37 -5.02
C ALA A 177 57.59 -36.04 -3.79
N GLU A 178 58.29 -35.46 -2.81
CA GLU A 178 57.76 -34.66 -1.71
C GLU A 178 56.63 -33.76 -2.25
N ALA A 179 55.41 -33.97 -1.77
CA ALA A 179 54.28 -33.12 -2.10
C ALA A 179 54.63 -31.68 -1.72
N PRO A 180 54.71 -30.73 -2.68
CA PRO A 180 54.79 -29.33 -2.31
C PRO A 180 53.48 -29.00 -1.61
N GLY A 181 53.61 -28.40 -0.42
CA GLY A 181 52.53 -28.14 0.50
C GLY A 181 51.25 -27.69 -0.20
N GLU A 182 50.16 -28.35 0.17
CA GLU A 182 48.80 -27.90 -0.09
C GLU A 182 48.68 -26.46 0.41
N ASP A 183 48.87 -25.51 -0.51
CA ASP A 183 48.27 -24.20 -0.38
C ASP A 183 46.78 -24.46 -0.18
N ALA A 184 46.33 -24.13 1.03
CA ALA A 184 44.95 -24.27 1.45
C ALA A 184 44.02 -23.72 0.37
N TRP A 185 43.40 -24.62 -0.39
CA TRP A 185 42.33 -24.32 -1.30
C TRP A 185 41.20 -23.76 -0.43
N VAL A 186 41.07 -22.43 -0.43
CA VAL A 186 39.85 -21.79 0.04
C VAL A 186 38.78 -22.24 -0.95
N GLU A 187 37.95 -23.20 -0.53
CA GLU A 187 36.77 -23.64 -1.27
C GLU A 187 35.90 -22.41 -1.55
N TYR A 188 35.80 -22.04 -2.82
CA TYR A 188 34.92 -20.98 -3.28
C TYR A 188 33.56 -21.63 -3.63
N PRO A 189 32.43 -21.05 -3.18
CA PRO A 189 31.12 -21.63 -3.44
C PRO A 189 30.82 -21.71 -4.95
N ASP A 190 30.26 -22.84 -5.38
CA ASP A 190 29.95 -23.18 -6.77
C ASP A 190 29.14 -22.09 -7.51
N GLU A 191 29.64 -21.70 -8.69
CA GLU A 191 29.20 -20.53 -9.46
C GLU A 191 27.89 -20.75 -10.29
N THR A 192 27.26 -21.90 -10.17
CA THR A 192 26.25 -22.38 -11.14
C THR A 192 24.79 -22.15 -10.72
N GLY A 193 24.54 -21.69 -9.48
CA GLY A 193 23.18 -21.59 -8.91
C GLY A 193 22.61 -20.18 -8.67
N GLY A 194 23.32 -19.11 -9.03
CA GLY A 194 22.97 -17.75 -8.59
C GLY A 194 21.86 -17.05 -9.39
N ARG A 195 20.91 -16.40 -8.71
CA ARG A 195 19.88 -15.53 -9.31
C ARG A 195 20.54 -14.29 -9.92
N ILE A 196 20.10 -13.87 -11.11
CA ILE A 196 20.51 -12.59 -11.69
C ILE A 196 19.84 -11.47 -10.89
N VAL A 197 20.64 -10.64 -10.24
CA VAL A 197 20.17 -9.54 -9.38
C VAL A 197 20.09 -8.23 -10.15
N GLY A 198 20.82 -8.06 -11.25
CA GLY A 198 20.71 -6.88 -12.11
C GLY A 198 22.04 -6.43 -12.70
N GLN A 199 22.08 -5.25 -13.33
CA GLN A 199 23.26 -4.80 -14.07
C GLN A 199 24.23 -3.99 -13.20
N SER A 200 25.51 -4.35 -13.25
CA SER A 200 26.58 -3.63 -12.57
C SER A 200 27.69 -3.22 -13.52
N ARG A 201 28.33 -2.10 -13.19
CA ARG A 201 29.55 -1.63 -13.83
C ARG A 201 30.79 -2.02 -13.04
N MET A 202 30.66 -2.80 -11.97
CA MET A 202 31.72 -3.10 -11.01
C MET A 202 31.82 -4.60 -10.74
N PHE A 203 30.70 -5.27 -10.51
CA PHE A 203 30.64 -6.64 -10.03
C PHE A 203 30.10 -7.59 -11.09
N SER A 204 30.60 -8.82 -11.07
CA SER A 204 30.05 -9.95 -11.80
C SER A 204 29.31 -10.93 -10.89
N PHE A 205 29.72 -11.02 -9.62
CA PHE A 205 29.22 -12.01 -8.68
C PHE A 205 29.14 -11.50 -7.24
N ILE A 206 28.08 -11.89 -6.54
CA ILE A 206 27.85 -11.65 -5.12
C ILE A 206 27.55 -12.98 -4.45
N SER A 207 28.17 -13.28 -3.31
CA SER A 207 27.78 -14.43 -2.49
C SER A 207 27.71 -14.04 -1.02
N TYR A 208 26.72 -14.57 -0.32
CA TYR A 208 26.55 -14.37 1.11
C TYR A 208 26.44 -15.73 1.81
N GLY A 209 27.33 -15.96 2.77
CA GLY A 209 27.39 -17.20 3.55
C GLY A 209 26.87 -17.03 4.97
N GLU A 210 26.62 -18.16 5.65
CA GLU A 210 26.07 -18.24 7.02
C GLU A 210 26.93 -17.50 8.06
N ASP A 211 28.24 -17.36 7.80
CA ASP A 211 29.23 -16.68 8.64
C ASP A 211 29.13 -15.13 8.63
N GLN A 212 28.07 -14.53 8.09
CA GLN A 212 27.96 -13.07 7.86
C GLN A 212 29.10 -12.52 6.97
N LYS A 213 29.64 -13.39 6.12
CA LYS A 213 30.69 -13.04 5.15
C LYS A 213 30.05 -12.75 3.80
N LEU A 214 30.31 -11.54 3.30
CA LEU A 214 29.82 -11.08 2.01
C LEU A 214 30.97 -11.03 1.00
N PHE A 215 30.84 -11.82 -0.05
CA PHE A 215 31.83 -11.94 -1.13
C PHE A 215 31.36 -11.18 -2.36
N PHE A 216 32.25 -10.38 -2.94
CA PHE A 216 32.08 -9.73 -4.23
C PHE A 216 33.19 -10.14 -5.19
N ARG A 217 32.85 -10.37 -6.46
CA ARG A 217 33.80 -10.49 -7.55
C ARG A 217 33.64 -9.33 -8.51
N LEU A 218 34.74 -8.64 -8.79
CA LEU A 218 34.81 -7.52 -9.73
C LEU A 218 35.00 -8.02 -11.18
N LEU A 219 34.67 -7.18 -12.16
CA LEU A 219 34.83 -7.50 -13.58
C LEU A 219 36.29 -7.73 -14.03
N ASP A 220 37.26 -7.25 -13.25
CA ASP A 220 38.68 -7.50 -13.50
C ASP A 220 39.17 -8.81 -12.87
N GLY A 221 38.26 -9.61 -12.30
CA GLY A 221 38.53 -10.89 -11.65
C GLY A 221 39.00 -10.78 -10.20
N GLN A 222 39.13 -9.56 -9.64
CA GLN A 222 39.50 -9.38 -8.24
C GLN A 222 38.32 -9.69 -7.32
N THR A 223 38.59 -10.28 -6.16
CA THR A 223 37.58 -10.61 -5.15
C THR A 223 37.71 -9.70 -3.92
N LEU A 224 36.58 -9.44 -3.28
CA LEU A 224 36.48 -8.68 -2.03
C LEU A 224 35.61 -9.47 -1.06
N THR A 225 36.17 -9.80 0.09
CA THR A 225 35.43 -10.44 1.18
C THR A 225 35.22 -9.44 2.30
N TYR A 226 33.98 -9.28 2.74
CA TYR A 226 33.61 -8.46 3.88
C TYR A 226 33.19 -9.32 5.06
N GLU A 227 33.68 -8.97 6.25
CA GLU A 227 33.33 -9.62 7.51
C GLU A 227 32.25 -8.82 8.27
N ASP A 228 31.46 -9.53 9.07
CA ASP A 228 30.41 -8.98 9.96
C ASP A 228 29.32 -8.17 9.23
N VAL A 229 28.91 -8.60 8.02
CA VAL A 229 27.86 -7.91 7.25
C VAL A 229 26.48 -8.47 7.59
N PRO A 230 25.54 -7.65 8.12
CA PRO A 230 24.18 -8.10 8.40
C PRO A 230 23.40 -8.47 7.14
N ALA A 231 22.55 -9.50 7.22
CA ALA A 231 21.69 -9.95 6.13
C ALA A 231 20.80 -8.83 5.56
N THR A 232 20.34 -7.91 6.41
CA THR A 232 19.54 -6.74 6.00
C THR A 232 20.25 -5.85 4.97
N VAL A 233 21.58 -5.74 5.05
CA VAL A 233 22.39 -4.97 4.10
C VAL A 233 22.46 -5.69 2.74
N VAL A 234 22.49 -7.03 2.76
CA VAL A 234 22.49 -7.86 1.56
C VAL A 234 21.15 -7.78 0.86
N ASP A 235 20.04 -7.91 1.61
CA ASP A 235 18.69 -7.73 1.10
C ASP A 235 18.51 -6.36 0.46
N GLU A 236 19.05 -5.31 1.08
CA GLU A 236 19.04 -4.00 0.48
C GLU A 236 19.80 -3.97 -0.86
N ILE A 237 20.99 -4.54 -0.95
CA ILE A 237 21.75 -4.55 -2.22
C ILE A 237 20.97 -5.26 -3.34
N ILE A 238 20.24 -6.32 -2.99
CA ILE A 238 19.52 -7.19 -3.93
C ILE A 238 18.11 -6.66 -4.26
N ALA A 239 17.48 -5.89 -3.36
CA ALA A 239 16.11 -5.41 -3.52
C ALA A 239 15.87 -4.45 -4.70
N LYS A 240 16.91 -3.84 -5.29
CA LYS A 240 16.79 -2.95 -6.45
C LYS A 240 17.83 -3.27 -7.51
N GLU A 241 17.36 -3.94 -8.55
CA GLU A 241 18.18 -4.57 -9.59
C GLU A 241 19.10 -3.58 -10.34
N ASP A 242 18.69 -2.32 -10.49
CA ASP A 242 19.46 -1.29 -11.22
C ASP A 242 20.41 -0.44 -10.36
N ARG A 243 20.58 -0.74 -9.06
CA ARG A 243 21.36 0.12 -8.14
C ARG A 243 22.37 -0.62 -7.27
N VAL A 244 22.80 -1.81 -7.70
CA VAL A 244 23.81 -2.62 -6.98
C VAL A 244 25.06 -1.80 -6.64
N ASP A 245 25.66 -1.11 -7.62
CA ASP A 245 26.88 -0.29 -7.43
C ASP A 245 26.67 0.85 -6.43
N MET A 246 25.51 1.49 -6.49
CA MET A 246 25.16 2.60 -5.63
C MET A 246 24.97 2.11 -4.20
N ARG A 247 24.23 1.01 -4.00
CA ARG A 247 23.96 0.45 -2.68
C ARG A 247 25.22 -0.10 -2.03
N TYR A 248 26.05 -0.82 -2.78
CA TYR A 248 27.37 -1.24 -2.33
C TYR A 248 28.20 -0.05 -1.82
N ARG A 249 28.28 1.03 -2.59
CA ARG A 249 29.06 2.22 -2.20
C ARG A 249 28.55 2.91 -0.93
N PHE A 250 27.24 2.91 -0.69
CA PHE A 250 26.65 3.59 0.47
C PHE A 250 26.53 2.69 1.70
N HIS A 251 26.35 1.39 1.53
CA HIS A 251 26.00 0.48 2.63
C HIS A 251 27.17 -0.44 2.99
N VAL A 252 28.10 -0.73 2.08
CA VAL A 252 29.19 -1.69 2.32
C VAL A 252 30.57 -1.02 2.32
N GLN A 253 30.86 -0.21 1.30
CA GLN A 253 32.18 0.38 1.11
C GLN A 253 32.62 1.24 2.30
N ASN A 254 33.84 1.01 2.82
CA ASN A 254 34.44 1.63 4.01
C ASN A 254 33.64 1.48 5.32
N LYS A 255 32.57 0.69 5.35
CA LYS A 255 31.76 0.45 6.55
C LYS A 255 32.11 -0.86 7.24
N PHE A 256 32.43 -1.88 6.44
CA PHE A 256 32.82 -3.20 6.92
C PHE A 256 34.29 -3.47 6.63
N LYS A 257 34.92 -4.31 7.46
CA LYS A 257 36.30 -4.75 7.23
C LYS A 257 36.33 -5.63 5.99
N SER A 258 37.22 -5.30 5.07
CA SER A 258 37.40 -6.04 3.82
C SER A 258 38.80 -6.63 3.68
N LEU A 259 38.86 -7.85 3.16
CA LEU A 259 40.06 -8.56 2.77
C LEU A 259 39.96 -8.86 1.26
N PRO A 260 40.86 -8.34 0.41
CA PRO A 260 41.80 -7.22 0.61
C PRO A 260 41.10 -5.87 0.88
N PRO A 261 41.83 -4.80 1.29
CA PRO A 261 41.22 -3.50 1.59
C PRO A 261 40.51 -2.89 0.38
N ASP A 262 39.20 -2.68 0.52
CA ASP A 262 38.30 -2.22 -0.54
C ASP A 262 38.77 -0.94 -1.25
N ASN A 263 39.31 0.04 -0.52
CA ASN A 263 39.78 1.30 -1.08
C ASN A 263 40.95 1.11 -2.06
N ILE A 264 41.79 0.10 -1.84
CA ILE A 264 42.90 -0.22 -2.74
C ILE A 264 42.38 -0.91 -4.00
N VAL A 265 41.55 -1.93 -3.82
CA VAL A 265 40.97 -2.74 -4.89
C VAL A 265 40.07 -1.89 -5.79
N ILE A 266 39.13 -1.13 -5.22
CA ILE A 266 38.21 -0.27 -5.97
C ILE A 266 38.96 0.83 -6.73
N ARG A 267 40.02 1.41 -6.14
CA ARG A 267 40.81 2.43 -6.84
C ARG A 267 41.55 1.85 -8.04
N LYS A 268 42.06 0.62 -7.93
CA LYS A 268 42.70 -0.10 -9.04
C LYS A 268 41.67 -0.45 -10.11
N TYR A 269 40.52 -0.96 -9.70
CA TYR A 269 39.38 -1.26 -10.56
C TYR A 269 38.91 -0.03 -11.35
N LEU A 270 38.69 1.11 -10.70
CA LEU A 270 38.25 2.34 -11.37
C LEU A 270 39.25 2.84 -12.42
N LYS A 271 40.56 2.60 -12.22
CA LYS A 271 41.58 2.90 -13.24
C LYS A 271 41.50 1.94 -14.43
N TRP A 272 41.19 0.68 -14.20
CA TRP A 272 40.99 -0.34 -15.24
C TRP A 272 39.69 -0.11 -16.02
N HIS A 273 38.56 0.10 -15.33
CA HIS A 273 37.25 0.33 -15.95
C HIS A 273 37.20 1.62 -16.79
N ARG A 274 37.99 2.65 -16.43
CA ARG A 274 38.18 3.84 -17.29
C ARG A 274 38.73 3.52 -18.67
N LYS A 275 39.48 2.42 -18.80
CA LYS A 275 40.05 1.93 -20.06
C LYS A 275 39.17 0.87 -20.73
N ASN A 276 38.41 0.12 -19.92
CA ASN A 276 37.53 -0.96 -20.37
C ASN A 276 36.11 -0.77 -19.81
N PRO A 277 35.29 0.11 -20.42
CA PRO A 277 33.92 0.33 -19.97
C PRO A 277 33.05 -0.88 -20.36
N VAL A 278 32.80 -1.76 -19.41
CA VAL A 278 31.96 -2.95 -19.57
C VAL A 278 30.83 -2.93 -18.56
N LYS A 279 29.65 -3.36 -18.97
CA LYS A 279 28.49 -3.63 -18.12
C LYS A 279 28.17 -5.11 -18.22
N THR A 280 27.96 -5.76 -17.09
CA THR A 280 27.54 -7.17 -17.05
C THR A 280 26.45 -7.36 -16.02
N ASP A 281 25.68 -8.41 -16.20
CA ASP A 281 24.71 -8.85 -15.21
C ASP A 281 25.45 -9.43 -13.98
N VAL A 282 24.96 -9.10 -12.79
CA VAL A 282 25.46 -9.61 -11.51
C VAL A 282 24.65 -10.83 -11.12
N ARG A 283 25.36 -11.93 -10.83
CA ARG A 283 24.76 -13.13 -10.25
C ARG A 283 24.94 -13.10 -8.74
N ALA A 284 23.88 -13.36 -7.97
CA ALA A 284 23.97 -13.53 -6.52
C ALA A 284 23.63 -14.96 -6.10
N VAL A 285 24.51 -15.57 -5.30
CA VAL A 285 24.27 -16.83 -4.59
C VAL A 285 24.12 -16.50 -3.11
N ILE A 286 22.87 -16.45 -2.64
CA ILE A 286 22.55 -16.30 -1.23
C ILE A 286 22.34 -17.71 -0.70
N ALA A 287 23.08 -18.14 0.32
CA ALA A 287 22.70 -19.33 1.07
C ALA A 287 21.31 -19.07 1.68
N GLU A 288 20.28 -19.76 1.20
CA GLU A 288 18.93 -19.64 1.75
C GLU A 288 18.98 -19.98 3.25
N PRO A 289 18.39 -19.17 4.14
CA PRO A 289 18.11 -19.65 5.48
C PRO A 289 17.11 -20.80 5.33
N VAL A 290 17.47 -21.99 5.83
CA VAL A 290 16.54 -23.11 5.99
C VAL A 290 15.26 -22.57 6.62
N GLU A 291 14.16 -22.60 5.87
CA GLU A 291 12.83 -22.35 6.43
C GLU A 291 12.62 -23.38 7.54
N GLU A 292 12.73 -22.92 8.80
CA GLU A 292 12.28 -23.68 9.94
C GLU A 292 10.79 -23.92 9.72
N ALA A 293 10.45 -25.18 9.44
CA ALA A 293 9.12 -25.65 9.13
C ALA A 293 8.13 -25.15 10.18
N VAL A 294 7.26 -24.21 9.79
CA VAL A 294 6.04 -23.93 10.53
C VAL A 294 5.13 -25.14 10.33
N GLU A 295 5.14 -26.05 11.31
CA GLU A 295 4.15 -27.12 11.40
C GLU A 295 2.72 -26.53 11.41
N PRO A 296 1.77 -27.08 10.65
CA PRO A 296 0.40 -26.59 10.59
C PRO A 296 -0.45 -27.06 11.78
N GLU A 297 -1.25 -26.13 12.29
CA GLU A 297 -2.53 -26.25 13.03
C GLU A 297 -2.70 -27.40 14.06
N ALA A 298 -2.82 -27.00 15.33
CA ALA A 298 -3.60 -27.74 16.33
C ALA A 298 -4.81 -26.89 16.78
N THR A 299 -5.91 -27.08 16.07
CA THR A 299 -7.30 -27.20 16.56
C THR A 299 -7.73 -26.35 17.76
N GLU A 300 -8.66 -25.43 17.48
CA GLU A 300 -9.73 -25.04 18.39
C GLU A 300 -10.31 -26.25 19.13
N ALA A 301 -10.39 -26.16 20.46
CA ALA A 301 -11.38 -26.89 21.24
C ALA A 301 -12.18 -25.84 22.04
N PRO A 302 -13.52 -25.84 21.95
CA PRO A 302 -14.36 -24.89 22.65
C PRO A 302 -14.42 -25.21 24.15
N ALA A 303 -14.49 -24.16 24.97
CA ALA A 303 -14.78 -24.26 26.39
C ALA A 303 -16.22 -24.80 26.59
N GLU A 304 -16.34 -25.95 27.25
CA GLU A 304 -17.61 -26.43 27.81
C GLU A 304 -17.92 -25.68 29.12
N GLU A 305 -19.19 -25.29 29.26
CA GLU A 305 -19.86 -24.87 30.50
C GLU A 305 -20.02 -26.01 31.51
#